data_AF-A0A2D8HIE9-F1
#
_entry.id   AF-A0A2D8HIE9-F1
#
_cell.length_a   1.000
_cell.length_b   1.000
_cell.length_c   1.000
_cell.angle_alpha   90.00
_cell.angle_beta   90.00
_cell.angle_gamma   90.00
#
_symmetry.space_group_name_H-M   'P 1'
#
loop_
_entity.id
_entity.type
_entity.pdbx_description
1 polymer ?
#
loop_
_entity_poly.entity_id
_entity_poly.type
_entity_poly.pdbx_seq_one_letter_code
_entity_poly.pdbx_strand_id
1 'polypeptide(L)' 'MTMPTRKIFGLLALLVMLTLYCAGCVFVAVQYLPDSKLAELIFYPLAGIVWVFPAIRIVRWMQAPPDGT' A
#
# COMPACT_ATOMS: atom_id res chain seq x y z
N MET A 1 -23.99 7.78 15.62
CA MET A 1 -22.81 6.97 15.25
C MET A 1 -21.78 7.89 14.62
N THR A 2 -20.94 8.53 15.42
CA THR A 2 -19.82 9.33 14.89
C THR A 2 -18.74 8.34 14.46
N MET A 3 -18.65 8.07 13.15
CA MET A 3 -17.50 7.38 12.60
C MET A 3 -16.24 8.11 13.06
N PRO A 4 -15.26 7.45 13.71
CA PRO A 4 -14.06 8.13 14.13
C PRO A 4 -13.38 8.62 12.86
N THR A 5 -13.26 9.94 12.72
CA THR A 5 -12.65 10.64 11.57
C THR A 5 -11.32 10.02 11.16
N ARG A 6 -10.57 9.49 12.13
CA ARG A 6 -9.35 8.68 11.96
C ARG A 6 -9.48 7.52 10.97
N LYS A 7 -10.63 6.84 10.88
CA LYS A 7 -10.86 5.75 9.91
C LYS A 7 -11.00 6.23 8.47
N ILE A 8 -11.66 7.37 8.25
CA ILE A 8 -11.82 7.95 6.90
C ILE A 8 -10.47 8.48 6.40
N PHE A 9 -9.73 9.19 7.25
CA PHE A 9 -8.38 9.64 6.91
C PHE A 9 -7.40 8.48 6.72
N GLY A 10 -7.49 7.42 7.53
CA GLY A 10 -6.70 6.20 7.34
C GLY A 10 -6.98 5.52 6.01
N LEU A 11 -8.26 5.42 5.61
CA LEU A 11 -8.65 4.87 4.30
C LEU A 11 -8.12 5.73 3.14
N LEU A 12 -8.30 7.05 3.21
CA LEU A 12 -7.79 7.98 2.19
C LEU A 12 -6.27 7.90 2.07
N ALA A 13 -5.55 7.91 3.19
CA ALA A 13 -4.09 7.77 3.20
C ALA A 13 -3.65 6.44 2.57
N LEU A 14 -4.35 5.34 2.88
CA LEU A 14 -4.09 4.04 2.30
C LEU A 14 -4.33 4.04 0.79
N LEU A 15 -5.43 4.63 0.31
CA LEU A 15 -5.74 4.75 -1.12
C LEU A 15 -4.71 5.59 -1.88
N VAL A 16 -4.34 6.76 -1.34
CA VAL A 16 -3.31 7.62 -1.95
C VAL A 16 -1.99 6.89 -2.02
N MET A 17 -1.59 6.24 -0.92
CA MET A 17 -0.34 5.48 -0.88
C MET A 17 -0.35 4.30 -1.85
N LEU A 18 -1.46 3.55 -1.92
CA LEU A 18 -1.65 2.45 -2.87
C LEU A 18 -1.54 2.96 -4.32
N THR A 19 -2.15 4.11 -4.62
CA THR A 19 -2.14 4.69 -5.96
C THR A 19 -0.72 5.06 -6.38
N LEU A 20 0.02 5.77 -5.51
CA LEU A 20 1.41 6.14 -5.76
C LEU A 20 2.32 4.91 -5.87
N TYR A 21 2.08 3.89 -5.04
CA TYR A 21 2.84 2.65 -5.06
C TYR A 21 2.63 1.85 -6.35
N CYS A 22 1.37 1.69 -6.77
CA CYS A 22 1.04 1.03 -8.03
C CYS A 22 1.62 1.78 -9.22
N ALA A 23 1.52 3.12 -9.25
CA ALA A 23 2.14 3.94 -10.29
C ALA A 23 3.66 3.73 -10.36
N GLY A 24 4.33 3.69 -9.19
CA GLY A 24 5.75 3.38 -9.10
C GLY A 24 6.09 1.97 -9.59
N CYS A 25 5.31 0.96 -9.23
CA CYS A 25 5.50 -0.42 -9.70
C CYS A 25 5.37 -0.54 -11.22
N VAL A 26 4.36 0.10 -11.81
CA VAL A 26 4.18 0.12 -13.27
C VAL A 26 5.34 0.85 -13.93
N PHE A 27 5.78 1.98 -13.38
CA PHE A 27 6.92 2.71 -13.92
C PHE A 27 8.21 1.88 -13.90
N VAL A 28 8.49 1.19 -12.79
CA VAL A 28 9.64 0.29 -12.68
C VAL A 28 9.51 -0.91 -13.62
N ALA A 29 8.32 -1.51 -13.72
CA ALA A 29 8.06 -2.60 -14.65
C ALA A 29 8.23 -2.18 -16.12
N VAL A 30 7.78 -1.00 -16.51
CA VAL A 30 7.91 -0.53 -17.90
C VAL A 30 9.35 -0.12 -18.23
N GLN A 31 10.08 0.47 -17.30
CA GLN A 31 11.43 1.01 -17.56
C GLN A 31 12.56 0.00 -17.35
N TYR A 32 12.44 -0.88 -16.36
CA TYR A 32 13.55 -1.75 -15.94
C TYR A 32 13.33 -3.22 -16.25
N LEU A 33 12.10 -3.64 -16.58
CA LEU A 33 11.86 -5.01 -16.95
C LEU A 33 12.04 -5.17 -18.47
N PRO A 34 13.03 -5.97 -18.91
CA PRO A 34 13.07 -6.41 -20.29
C PRO A 34 11.82 -7.26 -20.59
N ASP A 35 11.55 -7.60 -21.86
CA ASP A 35 10.45 -8.45 -22.38
C ASP A 35 10.40 -9.90 -21.78
N SER A 36 11.08 -10.10 -20.65
CA SER A 36 11.24 -11.32 -19.88
C SER A 36 10.07 -11.52 -18.92
N LYS A 37 9.09 -12.34 -19.33
CA LYS A 37 7.94 -12.75 -18.49
C LYS A 37 8.33 -13.28 -17.10
N LEU A 38 9.52 -13.87 -16.95
CA LEU A 38 10.04 -14.36 -15.66
C LEU A 38 10.37 -13.23 -14.68
N ALA A 39 10.94 -12.12 -15.17
CA ALA A 39 11.24 -10.98 -14.32
C ALA A 39 9.95 -10.33 -13.82
N GLU A 40 8.92 -10.25 -14.67
CA GLU A 40 7.58 -9.77 -14.32
C GLU A 40 6.91 -10.64 -13.25
N LEU A 41 7.04 -11.96 -13.39
CA LEU A 41 6.47 -12.93 -12.45
C LEU A 41 7.12 -12.89 -11.07
N ILE A 42 8.40 -12.51 -10.96
CA ILE A 42 9.09 -12.35 -9.67
C ILE A 42 8.88 -10.94 -9.10
N PHE A 43 8.82 -9.93 -9.96
CA PHE A 43 8.67 -8.53 -9.55
C PHE A 43 7.33 -8.25 -8.90
N TYR A 44 6.20 -8.69 -9.47
CA TYR A 44 4.88 -8.40 -8.89
C TYR A 44 4.66 -8.99 -7.48
N PRO A 45 5.04 -10.25 -7.19
CA PRO A 45 4.96 -10.78 -5.82
C PRO A 45 5.83 -10.01 -4.84
N LEU A 46 7.07 -9.68 -5.23
CA LEU A 46 7.98 -8.92 -4.37
C LEU A 46 7.46 -7.51 -4.10
N ALA A 47 6.97 -6.82 -5.12
CA ALA A 47 6.30 -5.54 -4.99
C ALA A 47 5.08 -5.64 -4.07
N GLY A 48 4.25 -6.67 -4.25
CA GLY A 48 3.12 -6.95 -3.37
C GLY A 48 3.55 -7.11 -1.91
N ILE A 49 4.60 -7.88 -1.63
CA ILE A 49 5.11 -8.12 -0.27
C ILE A 49 5.70 -6.84 0.33
N VAL A 50 6.47 -6.08 -0.44
CA VAL A 50 7.08 -4.81 0.00
C VAL A 50 6.00 -3.80 0.39
N TRP A 51 4.88 -3.76 -0.32
CA TRP A 51 3.73 -2.92 -0.02
C TRP A 51 3.02 -3.28 1.31
N VAL A 52 3.10 -4.53 1.77
CA VAL A 52 2.42 -4.97 3.00
C VAL A 52 2.93 -4.22 4.23
N PHE A 53 4.24 -3.92 4.29
CA PHE A 53 4.84 -3.16 5.40
C PHE A 53 4.18 -1.80 5.64
N PRO A 54 4.12 -0.90 4.65
CA PRO A 54 3.46 0.39 4.83
C PRO A 54 1.95 0.26 5.05
N ALA A 55 1.28 -0.68 4.37
CA ALA A 55 -0.15 -0.92 4.57
C ALA A 55 -0.46 -1.30 6.02
N ILE A 56 0.31 -2.22 6.61
CA ILE A 56 0.17 -2.61 8.02
C ILE A 56 0.37 -1.41 8.94
N ARG A 57 1.32 -0.51 8.63
CA ARG A 57 1.58 0.67 9.49
C ARG A 57 0.37 1.62 9.54
N ILE A 58 -0.29 1.85 8.41
CA ILE A 58 -1.49 2.69 8.31
C ILE A 58 -2.69 1.99 8.96
N VAL A 59 -2.89 0.69 8.68
CA VAL A 59 -4.00 -0.10 9.24
C VAL A 59 -3.88 -0.19 10.76
N ARG A 60 -2.68 -0.42 11.31
CA ARG A 60 -2.44 -0.39 12.76
C ARG A 60 -2.78 0.96 13.37
N TRP A 61 -2.45 2.07 12.70
CA TRP A 61 -2.80 3.41 13.18
C TRP A 61 -4.32 3.67 13.14
N MET A 62 -5.00 3.13 12.13
CA MET A 62 -6.46 3.20 12.01
C MET A 62 -7.19 2.34 13.05
N GLN A 63 -6.65 1.17 13.38
CA GLN A 63 -7.21 0.23 14.34
C GLN A 63 -6.76 0.52 15.79
N ALA A 64 -5.72 1.35 15.97
CA ALA A 64 -5.22 1.71 17.29
C ALA A 64 -6.37 2.28 18.14
N PRO A 65 -6.68 1.65 19.30
CA PRO A 65 -7.72 2.12 20.20
C PRO A 65 -7.51 3.60 20.52
N PRO A 66 -8.58 4.39 20.68
CA PRO A 66 -8.47 5.65 21.40
C PRO A 66 -7.95 5.32 22.80
N ASP A 67 -6.83 5.90 23.13
CA ASP A 67 -6.18 5.84 24.43
C ASP A 67 -7.16 6.30 25.53
N GLY A 68 -7.66 5.33 26.31
CA GLY A 68 -8.37 5.52 27.58
C GLY A 68 -9.90 5.35 27.57
N THR A 69 -10.37 4.12 27.82
CA THR A 69 -11.40 3.73 28.82
C THR A 69 -11.43 2.21 28.94
#